data_AF-A0A3M2SYX3-F1
#
_entry.id   AF-A0A3M2SYX3-F1
#
_cell.length_a   1.000
_cell.length_b   1.000
_cell.length_c   1.000
_cell.angle_alpha   90.00
_cell.angle_beta   90.00
_cell.angle_gamma   90.00
#
_symmetry.space_group_name_H-M   'P 1'
#
loop_
_entity.id
_entity.type
_entity.pdbx_description
1 polymer ?
#
loop_
_entity_poly.entity_id
_entity_poly.type
_entity_poly.pdbx_seq_one_letter_code
_entity_poly.pdbx_strand_id
1 'polypeptide(L)'
;MLIKRLETTLLLSYYESLLSLLQQLCRTKNGAIHVLNAGLFEAVRDSQLFSADPDIGIDIDNADALRKYYDLLLSVLRVIVCAVFSRGLHNEQMKEQTRGFLTENRPSMVGIFKRLAKIGGDVGAGHDETLRDLAKAYTALVAATDFLAFEDSEVTQFSRPGLFS
;
A
#
# COMPACT_ATOMS: atom_id res chain seq x y z
N MET A 1 -9.05 6.69 31.11
CA MET A 1 -9.15 5.72 29.98
C MET A 1 -10.08 6.21 28.86
N LEU A 2 -11.26 6.77 29.18
CA LEU A 2 -12.19 7.34 28.18
C LEU A 2 -11.63 8.52 27.36
N ILE A 3 -10.85 9.42 27.98
CA ILE A 3 -10.27 10.59 27.30
C ILE A 3 -9.25 10.17 26.22
N LYS A 4 -8.35 9.21 26.51
CA LYS A 4 -7.40 8.67 25.52
C LYS A 4 -8.11 8.03 24.32
N ARG A 5 -9.25 7.37 24.54
CA ARG A 5 -10.03 6.71 23.46
C ARG A 5 -10.71 7.73 22.54
N LEU A 6 -11.18 8.84 23.11
CA LEU A 6 -11.77 9.94 22.35
C LEU A 6 -10.70 10.64 21.50
N GLU A 7 -9.51 10.89 22.04
CA GLU A 7 -8.40 11.48 21.29
C GLU A 7 -7.93 10.59 20.14
N THR A 8 -7.80 9.28 20.35
CA THR A 8 -7.47 8.36 19.26
C THR A 8 -8.52 8.35 18.15
N THR A 9 -9.80 8.50 18.51
CA THR A 9 -10.89 8.50 17.51
C THR A 9 -10.90 9.81 16.73
N LEU A 10 -10.75 10.96 17.41
CA LEU A 10 -10.65 12.26 16.77
C LEU A 10 -9.44 12.36 15.84
N LEU A 11 -8.30 11.83 16.29
CA LEU A 11 -7.06 11.81 15.52
C LEU A 11 -7.21 10.94 14.25
N LEU A 12 -7.85 9.78 14.35
CA LEU A 12 -8.15 8.94 13.19
C LEU A 12 -9.06 9.66 12.19
N SER A 13 -10.15 10.29 12.65
CA SER A 13 -11.04 11.06 11.76
C SER A 13 -10.33 12.25 11.11
N TYR A 14 -9.40 12.90 11.82
CA TYR A 14 -8.55 13.95 11.27
C TYR A 14 -7.65 13.40 10.15
N TYR A 15 -6.98 12.26 10.38
CA TYR A 15 -6.16 11.61 9.35
C TYR A 15 -6.98 11.13 8.15
N GLU A 16 -8.16 10.54 8.37
CA GLU A 16 -9.08 10.14 7.30
C GLU A 16 -9.50 11.34 6.44
N SER A 17 -9.76 12.49 7.07
CA SER A 17 -10.08 13.73 6.37
C SER A 17 -8.90 14.25 5.55
N LEU A 18 -7.69 14.21 6.12
CA LEU A 18 -6.46 14.59 5.40
C LEU A 18 -6.17 13.66 4.22
N LEU A 19 -6.31 12.35 4.40
CA LEU A 19 -6.12 11.36 3.35
C LEU A 19 -7.16 11.51 2.24
N SER A 20 -8.41 11.81 2.59
CA SER A 20 -9.46 12.13 1.62
C SER A 20 -9.15 13.40 0.83
N LEU A 21 -8.62 14.43 1.48
CA LEU A 21 -8.17 15.66 0.82
C LEU A 21 -6.99 15.39 -0.13
N LEU A 22 -5.98 14.63 0.32
CA LEU A 22 -4.84 14.22 -0.51
C LEU A 22 -5.31 13.41 -1.73
N GLN A 23 -6.24 12.49 -1.53
CA GLN A 23 -6.84 11.72 -2.62
C GLN A 23 -7.52 12.65 -3.64
N GLN A 24 -8.27 13.65 -3.16
CA GLN A 24 -8.95 14.62 -4.01
C GLN A 24 -7.95 15.48 -4.81
N LEU A 25 -6.85 15.91 -4.20
CA LEU A 25 -5.77 16.62 -4.89
C LEU A 25 -5.15 15.76 -5.99
N CYS A 26 -4.87 14.49 -5.68
CA CYS A 26 -4.34 13.51 -6.62
C CYS A 26 -5.29 13.16 -7.78
N ARG A 27 -6.56 13.57 -7.77
CA ARG A 27 -7.46 13.37 -8.93
C ARG A 27 -7.10 14.24 -10.13
N THR A 28 -6.37 15.33 -9.90
CA THR A 28 -5.85 16.18 -10.98
C THR A 28 -4.41 15.82 -11.27
N LYS A 29 -4.00 15.89 -12.54
CA LYS A 29 -2.62 15.61 -12.94
C LYS A 29 -1.61 16.51 -12.21
N ASN A 30 -1.90 17.80 -12.12
CA ASN A 30 -1.02 18.76 -11.43
C ASN A 30 -0.97 18.50 -9.92
N GLY A 31 -2.12 18.24 -9.29
CA GLY A 31 -2.16 17.91 -7.85
C GLY A 31 -1.38 16.64 -7.54
N ALA A 32 -1.52 15.59 -8.35
CA ALA A 32 -0.72 14.37 -8.23
C ALA A 32 0.78 14.64 -8.36
N ILE A 33 1.20 15.47 -9.33
CA ILE A 33 2.61 15.86 -9.50
C ILE A 33 3.13 16.57 -8.25
N HIS A 34 2.39 17.53 -7.70
CA HIS A 34 2.80 18.25 -6.50
C HIS A 34 2.91 17.34 -5.27
N VAL A 35 1.93 16.44 -5.06
CA VAL A 35 1.96 15.48 -3.94
C VAL A 35 3.14 14.52 -4.06
N LEU A 36 3.43 14.02 -5.26
CA LEU A 36 4.57 13.13 -5.50
C LEU A 36 5.90 13.85 -5.31
N ASN A 37 6.02 15.08 -5.81
CA ASN A 37 7.23 15.89 -5.66
C ASN A 37 7.45 16.35 -4.20
N ALA A 38 6.40 16.40 -3.38
CA ALA A 38 6.50 16.65 -1.94
C ALA A 38 7.01 15.42 -1.14
N GLY A 39 7.33 14.31 -1.82
CA GLY A 39 7.93 13.14 -1.18
C GLY A 39 6.92 12.12 -0.67
N LEU A 40 5.78 11.92 -1.37
CA LEU A 40 4.76 10.95 -0.94
C LEU A 40 5.33 9.55 -0.62
N PHE A 41 6.16 9.00 -1.51
CA PHE A 41 6.75 7.67 -1.31
C PHE A 41 7.70 7.62 -0.11
N GLU A 42 8.47 8.69 0.10
CA GLU A 42 9.38 8.81 1.25
C GLU A 42 8.59 8.91 2.56
N ALA A 43 7.57 9.77 2.61
CA ALA A 43 6.70 9.89 3.78
C ALA A 43 5.97 8.58 4.11
N VAL A 44 5.52 7.83 3.10
CA VAL A 44 4.90 6.51 3.30
C VAL A 44 5.90 5.51 3.84
N ARG A 45 7.13 5.49 3.32
CA ARG A 45 8.20 4.62 3.80
C ARG A 45 8.56 4.95 5.26
N ASP A 46 8.74 6.22 5.58
CA ASP A 46 9.07 6.69 6.92
C ASP A 46 7.95 6.40 7.94
N SER A 47 6.70 6.31 7.48
CA SER A 47 5.57 5.92 8.34
C SER A 47 5.63 4.47 8.81
N GLN A 48 6.40 3.61 8.14
CA GLN A 48 6.48 2.16 8.37
C GLN A 48 5.12 1.43 8.36
N LEU A 49 4.06 2.08 7.84
CA LEU A 49 2.69 1.55 7.84
C LEU A 49 2.60 0.21 7.09
N PHE A 50 3.38 0.07 6.02
CA PHE A 50 3.43 -1.13 5.19
C PHE A 50 4.50 -2.13 5.64
N SER A 51 5.37 -1.77 6.57
CA SER A 51 6.40 -2.65 7.12
C SER A 51 5.87 -3.53 8.27
N ALA A 52 4.70 -3.19 8.81
CA ALA A 52 4.00 -4.00 9.79
C ALA A 52 3.63 -5.36 9.18
N ASP A 53 4.07 -6.44 9.82
CA ASP A 53 3.80 -7.80 9.37
C ASP A 53 2.28 -7.98 9.26
N PRO A 54 1.72 -8.30 8.08
CA PRO A 54 0.31 -8.60 7.96
C PRO A 54 -0.13 -9.71 8.91
N ASP A 55 0.75 -10.62 9.35
CA ASP A 55 0.50 -11.65 10.37
C ASP A 55 0.28 -11.09 11.79
N ILE A 56 0.51 -9.79 12.02
CA ILE A 56 0.08 -9.06 13.23
C ILE A 56 -1.40 -9.32 13.58
N GLY A 57 -2.26 -9.58 12.60
CA GLY A 57 -3.66 -9.92 12.87
C GLY A 57 -3.89 -11.22 13.64
N ILE A 58 -2.85 -12.04 13.88
CA ILE A 58 -2.92 -13.24 14.73
C ILE A 58 -2.75 -12.87 16.22
N ASP A 59 -2.06 -11.76 16.53
CA ASP A 59 -1.75 -11.29 17.90
C ASP A 59 -2.56 -10.05 18.32
N ILE A 60 -3.39 -9.47 17.45
CA ILE A 60 -4.29 -8.37 17.83
C ILE A 60 -5.56 -8.95 18.48
N ASP A 61 -5.62 -8.90 19.81
CA ASP A 61 -6.80 -9.24 20.62
C ASP A 61 -8.04 -8.34 20.36
N ASN A 62 -7.92 -7.32 19.49
CA ASN A 62 -8.95 -6.33 19.21
C ASN A 62 -9.30 -6.21 17.72
N ALA A 63 -10.36 -6.89 17.29
CA ALA A 63 -10.85 -6.87 15.92
C ALA A 63 -11.11 -5.45 15.36
N ASP A 64 -11.54 -4.49 16.20
CA ASP A 64 -11.77 -3.11 15.77
C ASP A 64 -10.47 -2.37 15.42
N ALA A 65 -9.36 -2.70 16.10
CA ALA A 65 -8.05 -2.10 15.82
C ALA A 65 -7.49 -2.63 14.51
N LEU A 66 -7.66 -3.92 14.25
CA LEU A 66 -7.26 -4.56 12.99
C LEU A 66 -8.04 -3.97 11.81
N ARG A 67 -9.35 -3.76 11.97
CA ARG A 67 -10.19 -3.09 10.96
C ARG A 67 -9.67 -1.71 10.61
N LYS A 68 -9.45 -0.87 11.62
CA LYS A 68 -8.96 0.50 11.44
C LYS A 68 -7.59 0.53 10.77
N TYR A 69 -6.72 -0.43 11.08
CA TYR A 69 -5.43 -0.57 10.41
C TYR A 69 -5.61 -0.84 8.91
N TYR A 70 -6.46 -1.78 8.51
CA TYR A 70 -6.70 -2.05 7.10
C TYR A 70 -7.40 -0.90 6.37
N ASP A 71 -8.32 -0.20 7.04
CA ASP A 71 -8.99 0.97 6.46
C ASP A 71 -7.99 2.13 6.23
N LEU A 72 -7.05 2.34 7.17
CA LEU A 72 -5.97 3.31 7.03
C LEU A 72 -4.99 2.92 5.90
N LEU A 73 -4.57 1.65 5.88
CA LEU A 73 -3.72 1.10 4.84
C LEU A 73 -4.34 1.29 3.45
N LEU A 74 -5.64 1.00 3.33
CA LEU A 74 -6.40 1.16 2.10
C LEU A 74 -6.47 2.63 1.68
N SER A 75 -6.70 3.54 2.63
CA SER A 75 -6.77 4.97 2.36
C SER A 75 -5.45 5.52 1.81
N VAL A 76 -4.31 5.12 2.40
CA VAL A 76 -2.98 5.51 1.90
C VAL A 76 -2.70 4.89 0.53
N LEU A 77 -3.00 3.60 0.35
CA LEU A 77 -2.79 2.92 -0.92
C LEU A 77 -3.65 3.53 -2.04
N ARG A 78 -4.89 3.95 -1.75
CA ARG A 78 -5.75 4.67 -2.69
C ARG A 78 -5.17 6.02 -3.11
N VAL A 79 -4.55 6.76 -2.19
CA VAL A 79 -3.84 8.01 -2.53
C VAL A 79 -2.68 7.74 -3.48
N ILE A 80 -1.88 6.68 -3.23
CA ILE A 80 -0.78 6.27 -4.10
C ILE A 80 -1.31 5.90 -5.49
N VAL A 81 -2.34 5.05 -5.57
CA VAL A 81 -2.98 4.68 -6.85
C VAL A 81 -3.46 5.93 -7.59
N CYS A 82 -4.21 6.82 -6.94
CA CYS A 82 -4.66 8.05 -7.57
C CYS A 82 -3.49 8.91 -8.07
N ALA A 83 -2.42 9.07 -7.29
CA ALA A 83 -1.27 9.87 -7.67
C ALA A 83 -0.54 9.29 -8.90
N VAL A 84 -0.30 7.97 -8.90
CA VAL A 84 0.41 7.25 -9.97
C VAL A 84 -0.40 7.31 -11.27
N PHE A 85 -1.69 7.00 -11.21
CA PHE A 85 -2.55 6.99 -12.40
C PHE A 85 -2.80 8.39 -12.95
N SER A 86 -2.99 9.41 -12.10
CA SER A 86 -3.24 10.79 -12.56
C SER A 86 -2.01 11.46 -13.14
N ARG A 87 -0.81 11.20 -12.60
CA ARG A 87 0.45 11.68 -13.21
C ARG A 87 0.71 10.98 -14.54
N GLY A 88 0.38 9.69 -14.62
CA GLY A 88 0.52 8.84 -15.79
C GLY A 88 1.83 8.05 -15.79
N LEU A 89 1.75 6.80 -16.21
CA LEU A 89 2.83 5.82 -16.22
C LEU A 89 3.71 5.89 -17.49
N HIS A 90 3.55 6.94 -18.29
CA HIS A 90 4.47 7.22 -19.40
C HIS A 90 5.84 7.72 -18.93
N ASN A 91 5.94 8.14 -17.66
CA ASN A 91 7.21 8.51 -17.06
C ASN A 91 7.87 7.26 -16.47
N GLU A 92 8.96 6.79 -17.08
CA GLU A 92 9.71 5.63 -16.58
C GLU A 92 10.20 5.82 -15.14
N GLN A 93 10.56 7.04 -14.74
CA GLN A 93 10.91 7.33 -13.34
C GLN A 93 9.75 7.03 -12.38
N MET A 94 8.50 7.32 -12.78
CA MET A 94 7.32 7.06 -11.95
C MET A 94 7.04 5.56 -11.84
N LYS A 95 7.23 4.83 -12.94
CA LYS A 95 7.17 3.36 -12.92
C LYS A 95 8.22 2.79 -11.98
N GLU A 96 9.48 3.23 -12.09
CA GLU A 96 10.57 2.76 -11.25
C GLU A 96 10.34 3.05 -9.76
N GLN A 97 9.89 4.26 -9.41
CA GLN A 97 9.52 4.61 -8.03
C GLN A 97 8.40 3.72 -7.49
N THR A 98 7.39 3.45 -8.31
CA THR A 98 6.27 2.59 -7.91
C THR A 98 6.70 1.12 -7.79
N ARG A 99 7.58 0.64 -8.68
CA ARG A 99 8.20 -0.70 -8.57
C ARG A 99 9.05 -0.82 -7.31
N GLY A 100 9.84 0.19 -6.98
CA GLY A 100 10.61 0.26 -5.72
C GLY A 100 9.71 0.13 -4.50
N PHE A 101 8.60 0.89 -4.46
CA PHE A 101 7.59 0.77 -3.41
C PHE A 101 6.99 -0.65 -3.32
N LEU A 102 6.65 -1.28 -4.45
CA LEU A 102 6.11 -2.65 -4.47
C LEU A 102 7.12 -3.69 -3.98
N THR A 103 8.40 -3.56 -4.36
CA THR A 103 9.48 -4.42 -3.89
C THR A 103 9.70 -4.29 -2.39
N GLU A 104 9.79 -3.06 -1.87
CA GLU A 104 9.96 -2.79 -0.44
C GLU A 104 8.79 -3.35 0.39
N ASN A 105 7.56 -3.24 -0.12
CA ASN A 105 6.34 -3.63 0.60
C ASN A 105 5.77 -4.98 0.16
N ARG A 106 6.59 -5.82 -0.49
CA ARG A 106 6.20 -7.17 -0.93
C ARG A 106 5.64 -8.03 0.21
N PRO A 107 6.24 -8.07 1.43
CA PRO A 107 5.70 -8.87 2.53
C PRO A 107 4.25 -8.49 2.88
N SER A 108 3.94 -7.18 2.93
CA SER A 108 2.60 -6.66 3.17
C SER A 108 1.61 -7.08 2.08
N MET A 109 2.00 -6.88 0.81
CA MET A 109 1.20 -7.29 -0.34
C MET A 109 0.89 -8.79 -0.31
N VAL A 110 1.90 -9.65 -0.12
CA VAL A 110 1.74 -11.11 -0.07
C VAL A 110 0.84 -11.52 1.09
N GLY A 111 0.99 -10.92 2.28
CA GLY A 111 0.13 -11.27 3.41
C GLY A 111 -1.33 -10.87 3.19
N ILE A 112 -1.60 -9.74 2.53
CA ILE A 112 -2.98 -9.37 2.14
C ILE A 112 -3.56 -10.39 1.16
N PHE A 113 -2.79 -10.84 0.16
CA PHE A 113 -3.24 -11.86 -0.78
C PHE A 113 -3.47 -13.23 -0.10
N LYS A 114 -2.58 -13.65 0.81
CA LYS A 114 -2.75 -14.87 1.60
C LYS A 114 -4.04 -14.83 2.42
N ARG A 115 -4.30 -13.72 3.11
CA ARG A 115 -5.51 -13.49 3.91
C ARG A 115 -6.77 -13.51 3.04
N LEU A 116 -6.75 -12.84 1.89
CA LEU A 116 -7.87 -12.86 0.95
C LEU A 116 -8.16 -14.28 0.41
N ALA A 117 -7.11 -15.07 0.18
CA ALA A 117 -7.22 -16.47 -0.25
C ALA A 117 -7.56 -17.45 0.90
N LYS A 118 -7.74 -16.96 2.13
CA LYS A 118 -7.94 -17.74 3.37
C LYS A 118 -6.80 -18.74 3.64
N ILE A 119 -5.61 -18.46 3.12
CA ILE A 119 -4.41 -19.26 3.34
C ILE A 119 -3.78 -18.75 4.64
N GLY A 120 -3.95 -19.50 5.74
CA GLY A 120 -3.37 -19.16 7.05
C GLY A 120 -4.37 -18.89 8.19
N GLY A 121 -5.68 -19.04 7.97
CA GLY A 121 -6.71 -18.92 9.01
C GLY A 121 -7.82 -17.93 8.65
N ASP A 122 -9.04 -18.16 9.16
CA ASP A 122 -10.22 -17.33 8.92
C ASP A 122 -10.22 -16.14 9.89
N VAL A 123 -10.06 -14.92 9.36
CA VAL A 123 -10.26 -13.69 10.14
C VAL A 123 -11.74 -13.35 10.00
N GLY A 124 -12.45 -13.28 11.14
CA GLY A 124 -13.89 -13.12 11.20
C GLY A 124 -14.51 -12.13 10.19
N ALA A 125 -15.75 -12.45 9.80
CA ALA A 125 -16.54 -12.01 8.64
C ALA A 125 -16.78 -10.50 8.38
N GLY A 126 -15.89 -9.59 8.80
CA GLY A 126 -16.02 -8.14 8.63
C GLY A 126 -14.92 -7.46 7.79
N HIS A 127 -13.88 -8.18 7.37
CA HIS A 127 -12.69 -7.59 6.72
C HIS A 127 -12.57 -7.91 5.22
N ASP A 128 -13.40 -8.82 4.69
CA ASP A 128 -13.28 -9.33 3.33
C ASP A 128 -13.40 -8.25 2.26
N GLU A 129 -14.19 -7.19 2.51
CA GLU A 129 -14.35 -6.09 1.55
C GLU A 129 -13.12 -5.18 1.50
N THR A 130 -12.63 -4.71 2.66
CA THR A 130 -11.42 -3.88 2.75
C THR A 130 -10.19 -4.65 2.24
N LEU A 131 -10.05 -5.94 2.57
CA LEU A 131 -8.97 -6.79 2.06
C LEU A 131 -9.05 -6.98 0.54
N ARG A 132 -10.26 -7.18 0.00
CA ARG A 132 -10.48 -7.28 -1.44
C ARG A 132 -10.11 -5.98 -2.15
N ASP A 133 -10.45 -4.83 -1.56
CA ASP A 133 -10.13 -3.53 -2.13
C ASP A 133 -8.63 -3.20 -2.04
N LEU A 134 -7.96 -3.60 -0.95
CA LEU A 134 -6.50 -3.56 -0.84
C LEU A 134 -5.84 -4.40 -1.93
N ALA A 135 -6.29 -5.64 -2.11
CA ALA A 135 -5.80 -6.54 -3.14
C ALA A 135 -6.00 -5.95 -4.54
N LYS A 136 -7.18 -5.38 -4.85
CA LYS A 136 -7.43 -4.69 -6.12
C LYS A 136 -6.47 -3.52 -6.34
N ALA A 137 -6.21 -2.71 -5.31
CA ALA A 137 -5.31 -1.57 -5.40
C ALA A 137 -3.86 -2.00 -5.66
N TYR A 138 -3.37 -3.04 -4.98
CA TYR A 138 -2.07 -3.65 -5.28
C TYR A 138 -2.01 -4.20 -6.70
N THR A 139 -3.02 -4.98 -7.12
CA THR A 139 -3.10 -5.53 -8.49
C THR A 139 -3.09 -4.42 -9.52
N ALA A 140 -3.77 -3.29 -9.28
CA ALA A 140 -3.75 -2.14 -10.17
C ALA A 140 -2.33 -1.56 -10.32
N LEU A 141 -1.58 -1.39 -9.22
CA LEU A 141 -0.20 -0.92 -9.27
C LEU A 141 0.73 -1.91 -9.98
N VAL A 142 0.61 -3.20 -9.67
CA VAL A 142 1.39 -4.29 -10.29
C VAL A 142 1.17 -4.33 -11.80
N ALA A 143 -0.09 -4.33 -12.24
CA ALA A 143 -0.44 -4.37 -13.65
C ALA A 143 0.01 -3.10 -14.39
N ALA A 144 -0.16 -1.93 -13.76
CA ALA A 144 0.14 -0.67 -14.42
C ALA A 144 1.65 -0.39 -14.53
N THR A 145 2.47 -1.01 -13.67
CA THR A 145 3.92 -0.91 -13.70
C THR A 145 4.61 -2.07 -14.40
N ASP A 146 3.86 -3.06 -14.92
CA ASP A 146 4.42 -4.30 -15.46
C ASP A 146 5.40 -4.96 -14.48
N PHE A 147 5.03 -4.96 -13.19
CA PHE A 147 5.91 -5.33 -12.09
C PHE A 147 6.35 -6.80 -12.15
N LEU A 148 5.49 -7.71 -12.61
CA LEU A 148 5.82 -9.12 -12.73
C LEU A 148 6.92 -9.37 -13.77
N ALA A 149 6.83 -8.72 -14.94
CA ALA A 149 7.88 -8.83 -15.95
C ALA A 149 9.21 -8.23 -15.48
N PHE A 150 9.14 -7.16 -14.67
CA PHE A 150 10.32 -6.60 -14.00
C PHE A 150 10.93 -7.58 -13.00
N GLU A 151 10.13 -8.21 -12.13
CA GLU A 151 10.62 -9.23 -11.20
C GLU A 151 11.25 -10.42 -11.91
N ASP A 152 10.60 -10.96 -12.94
CA ASP A 152 11.12 -12.10 -13.71
C ASP A 152 12.46 -11.77 -14.37
N SER A 153 12.62 -10.53 -14.83
CA SER A 153 13.87 -10.03 -15.42
C SER A 153 14.99 -9.93 -14.38
N GLU A 154 14.71 -9.42 -13.19
CA GLU A 154 15.66 -9.33 -12.07
C GLU A 154 16.10 -10.74 -11.62
N VAL A 155 15.15 -11.67 -11.45
CA VAL A 155 15.46 -13.07 -11.08
C VAL A 155 16.33 -13.74 -12.15
N THR A 156 16.07 -13.48 -13.42
CA THR A 156 16.89 -14.00 -14.54
C THR A 156 18.29 -13.41 -14.57
N GLN A 157 18.45 -12.13 -14.22
CA GLN A 157 19.77 -11.49 -14.10
C GLN A 157 20.57 -12.03 -12.92
N PHE A 158 19.94 -12.21 -11.75
CA PHE A 158 20.57 -12.86 -10.59
C PHE A 158 20.92 -14.34 -10.83
N SER A 159 20.16 -15.01 -11.71
CA SER A 159 20.39 -16.42 -12.08
C SER A 159 21.42 -16.60 -13.21
N ARG A 160 22.05 -15.53 -13.69
CA ARG A 160 23.27 -15.64 -14.52
C ARG A 160 24.49 -15.53 -13.59
N PRO A 161 25.11 -16.64 -13.16
CA PRO A 161 26.45 -16.56 -12.60
C PRO A 161 27.32 -15.94 -13.69
N GLY A 162 28.09 -14.91 -13.32
CA GLY A 162 29.12 -14.36 -14.19
C GLY A 162 30.08 -15.46 -14.62
N LEU A 163 29.85 -16.03 -15.80
CA LEU A 163 30.80 -16.88 -16.49
C LEU A 163 31.82 -15.93 -17.14
N PHE A 164 32.91 -15.72 -16.40
CA PHE A 164 34.26 -15.38 -16.84
C PHE A 164 34.46 -14.27 -17.90
N SER A 165 35.16 -13.22 -17.49
CA SER A 165 36.37 -12.74 -18.18
C SER A 165 37.37 -12.24 -17.14
#